data_AF-A0A2E4XZD3-F1
#
_entry.id   AF-A0A2E4XZD3-F1
#
_cell.length_a   1.000
_cell.length_b   1.000
_cell.length_c   1.000
_cell.angle_alpha   90.00
_cell.angle_beta   90.00
_cell.angle_gamma   90.00
#
_symmetry.space_group_name_H-M   'P 1'
#
loop_
_entity.id
_entity.type
_entity.pdbx_description
1 polymer ?
#
loop_
_entity_poly.entity_id
_entity_poly.type
_entity_poly.pdbx_seq_one_letter_code
_entity_poly.pdbx_strand_id
1 'polypeptide(L)'
;MTVTRLWRKLKTGDFSTIDRTNTVVVLPLAAIEQHGPHLPLDVDLRINEGILAALVERAPDSLPFLILPSQEVGYSAEHEAFPGSLSHGPAALIESWTSIVGQAAALGFRRFLLFNSHGGNSDLMRVTAREIRVHFEALAVAASWYRMVDLAGFADAAELEHGIHGGLVETSLMLHLDSDSVDMSKAEAFPSFAAEMAKRHKHLSATGNIQFGWMAQDLNAGGAVGDAAAATAEAGDQILDLAVGNLIELIGEVADFDLTALTDD
;
A
#
# COMPACT_ATOMS: atom_id res chain seq x y z
N MET A 1 20.14 4.36 22.86
CA MET A 1 18.68 4.40 22.76
C MET A 1 18.36 4.71 21.31
N THR A 2 17.78 3.76 20.59
CA THR A 2 17.34 3.97 19.21
C THR A 2 16.25 5.03 19.23
N VAL A 3 16.46 6.14 18.51
CA VAL A 3 15.43 7.17 18.35
C VAL A 3 14.24 6.53 17.65
N THR A 4 13.03 6.77 18.15
CA THR A 4 11.81 6.20 17.55
C THR A 4 11.70 6.62 16.09
N ARG A 5 11.36 5.67 15.21
CA ARG A 5 11.16 5.90 13.77
C ARG A 5 9.74 6.35 13.42
N LEU A 6 8.93 6.70 14.41
CA LEU A 6 7.56 7.16 14.23
C LEU A 6 7.48 8.66 14.53
N TRP A 7 7.11 9.45 13.52
CA TRP A 7 6.99 10.91 13.63
C TRP A 7 6.16 11.32 14.85
N ARG A 8 5.01 10.67 15.04
CA ARG A 8 4.06 10.93 16.14
C ARG A 8 4.60 10.64 17.55
N LYS A 9 5.70 9.90 17.67
CA LYS A 9 6.31 9.55 18.98
C LYS A 9 7.53 10.42 19.33
N LEU A 10 7.99 11.27 18.42
CA LEU A 10 9.14 12.14 18.65
C LEU A 10 8.76 13.35 19.52
N LYS A 11 9.64 13.67 20.47
CA LYS A 11 9.61 14.96 21.16
C LYS A 11 10.30 16.01 20.29
N THR A 12 9.95 17.29 20.45
CA THR A 12 10.55 18.40 19.67
C THR A 12 12.09 18.42 19.74
N GLY A 13 12.67 18.10 20.90
CA GLY A 13 14.13 18.01 21.06
C GLY A 13 14.74 16.90 20.21
N ASP A 14 14.20 15.69 20.30
CA ASP A 14 14.66 14.53 19.52
C ASP A 14 14.47 14.75 18.02
N PHE A 15 13.35 15.37 17.63
CA PHE A 15 13.06 15.71 16.23
C PHE A 15 14.11 16.68 15.66
N SER A 16 14.58 17.65 16.46
CA SER A 16 15.53 18.66 16.00
C SER A 16 16.89 18.08 15.59
N THR A 17 17.26 16.90 16.13
CA THR A 17 18.54 16.23 15.88
C THR A 17 18.55 15.33 14.64
N ILE A 18 17.40 15.18 13.95
CA ILE A 18 17.30 14.32 12.76
C ILE A 18 18.08 14.92 11.59
N ASP A 19 18.86 14.08 10.92
CA ASP A 19 19.47 14.38 9.64
C ASP A 19 18.41 14.34 8.54
N ARG A 20 17.87 15.52 8.21
CA ARG A 20 16.76 15.69 7.28
C ARG A 20 17.12 15.33 5.84
N THR A 21 18.37 15.56 5.44
CA THR A 21 18.79 15.37 4.05
C THR A 21 18.85 13.90 3.67
N ASN A 22 19.33 13.05 4.60
CA ASN A 22 19.50 11.63 4.35
C ASN A 22 18.30 10.77 4.81
N THR A 23 17.43 11.30 5.67
CA THR A 23 16.27 10.54 6.17
C THR A 23 15.17 10.44 5.11
N VAL A 24 14.74 9.21 4.83
CA VAL A 24 13.56 8.89 4.02
C VAL A 24 12.29 9.07 4.85
N VAL A 25 11.44 10.00 4.46
CA VAL A 25 10.12 10.18 5.09
C VAL A 25 9.10 9.29 4.40
N VAL A 26 8.53 8.35 5.15
CA VAL A 26 7.54 7.39 4.64
C VAL A 26 6.14 7.90 4.98
N LEU A 27 5.30 8.10 3.96
CA LEU A 27 3.88 8.38 4.10
C LEU A 27 3.08 7.09 3.88
N PRO A 28 2.49 6.49 4.93
CA PRO A 28 1.66 5.30 4.79
C PRO A 28 0.29 5.64 4.18
N LEU A 29 -0.09 4.93 3.12
CA LEU A 29 -1.37 5.07 2.43
C LEU A 29 -2.15 3.75 2.48
N ALA A 30 -3.36 3.78 3.02
CA ALA A 30 -4.25 2.64 3.15
C ALA A 30 -5.66 2.98 2.64
N ALA A 31 -6.65 2.18 3.01
CA ALA A 31 -8.07 2.42 2.78
C ALA A 31 -8.96 1.77 3.86
N ILE A 32 -10.22 2.20 3.86
CA ILE A 32 -11.31 1.57 4.61
C ILE A 32 -12.38 1.15 3.60
N GLU A 33 -12.47 -0.14 3.31
CA GLU A 33 -13.34 -0.67 2.26
C GLU A 33 -13.76 -2.12 2.47
N GLN A 34 -14.86 -2.51 1.84
CA GLN A 34 -15.34 -3.89 1.82
C GLN A 34 -14.25 -4.86 1.34
N HIS A 35 -14.12 -6.03 1.96
CA HIS A 35 -13.21 -7.12 1.53
C HIS A 35 -13.96 -8.46 1.51
N GLY A 36 -15.18 -8.45 0.97
CA GLY A 36 -16.08 -9.60 1.00
C GLY A 36 -16.68 -9.87 2.39
N PRO A 37 -17.34 -11.03 2.56
CA PRO A 37 -18.10 -11.34 3.77
C PRO A 37 -17.25 -11.85 4.95
N HIS A 38 -15.99 -12.21 4.72
CA HIS A 38 -15.09 -12.87 5.69
C HIS A 38 -14.06 -11.94 6.32
N LEU A 39 -13.81 -10.75 5.75
CA LEU A 39 -12.80 -9.81 6.23
C LEU A 39 -13.42 -8.51 6.78
N PRO A 40 -12.71 -7.80 7.67
CA PRO A 40 -13.13 -6.49 8.17
C PRO A 40 -12.93 -5.39 7.11
N LEU A 41 -13.36 -4.16 7.41
CA LEU A 41 -13.23 -3.02 6.50
C LEU A 41 -11.83 -2.40 6.46
N ASP A 42 -10.96 -2.74 7.41
CA ASP A 42 -9.65 -2.11 7.64
C ASP A 42 -8.47 -3.01 7.23
N VAL A 43 -8.68 -3.94 6.29
CA VAL A 43 -7.65 -4.88 5.80
C VAL A 43 -6.42 -4.14 5.27
N ASP A 44 -6.61 -3.17 4.38
CA ASP A 44 -5.51 -2.37 3.83
C ASP A 44 -4.70 -1.67 4.91
N LEU A 45 -5.38 -1.12 5.93
CA LEU A 45 -4.74 -0.44 7.04
C LEU A 45 -3.91 -1.42 7.86
N ARG A 46 -4.48 -2.58 8.22
CA ARG A 46 -3.78 -3.60 9.01
C ARG A 46 -2.58 -4.19 8.30
N ILE A 47 -2.69 -4.44 6.99
CA ILE A 47 -1.55 -4.90 6.18
C ILE A 47 -0.46 -3.84 6.17
N ASN A 48 -0.82 -2.56 5.96
CA ASN A 48 0.14 -1.47 5.96
C ASN A 48 0.86 -1.33 7.31
N GLU A 49 0.09 -1.29 8.40
CA GLU A 49 0.63 -1.18 9.75
C GLU A 49 1.46 -2.40 10.15
N GLY A 50 1.06 -3.60 9.74
CA GLY A 50 1.81 -4.84 9.94
C GLY A 50 3.18 -4.80 9.27
N ILE A 51 3.24 -4.41 7.99
CA ILE A 51 4.51 -4.26 7.26
C ILE A 51 5.38 -3.18 7.92
N LEU A 52 4.81 -2.02 8.27
CA LEU A 52 5.56 -0.93 8.88
C LEU A 52 6.04 -1.23 10.31
N ALA A 53 5.27 -1.99 11.09
CA ALA A 53 5.69 -2.44 12.41
C ALA A 53 6.88 -3.40 12.30
N ALA A 54 6.80 -4.39 11.40
CA ALA A 54 7.89 -5.31 11.12
C ALA A 54 9.12 -4.59 10.52
N LEU A 55 8.92 -3.56 9.68
CA LEU A 55 10.01 -2.70 9.20
C LEU A 55 10.74 -2.03 10.37
N VAL A 56 10.01 -1.43 11.32
CA VAL A 56 10.61 -0.77 12.48
C VAL A 56 11.42 -1.74 13.34
N GLU A 57 10.92 -2.97 13.51
CA GLU A 57 11.59 -4.02 14.28
C GLU A 57 12.85 -4.55 13.60
N ARG A 58 12.80 -4.77 12.28
CA ARG A 58 13.81 -5.55 11.55
C ARG A 58 14.84 -4.70 10.81
N ALA A 59 14.54 -3.44 10.48
CA ALA A 59 15.45 -2.61 9.72
C ALA A 59 16.68 -2.20 10.55
N PRO A 60 17.90 -2.27 9.97
CA PRO A 60 19.14 -1.98 10.70
C PRO A 60 19.15 -0.52 11.18
N ASP A 61 19.71 -0.25 12.36
CA ASP A 61 19.74 1.09 12.98
C ASP A 61 20.33 2.19 12.05
N SER A 62 21.21 1.80 11.12
CA SER A 62 21.82 2.70 10.15
C SER A 62 20.87 3.17 9.04
N LEU A 63 19.75 2.48 8.82
CA LEU A 63 18.78 2.84 7.77
C LEU A 63 17.98 4.09 8.22
N PRO A 64 18.12 5.24 7.54
CA PRO A 64 17.57 6.49 8.03
C PRO A 64 16.16 6.69 7.47
N PHE A 65 15.13 6.33 8.25
CA PHE A 65 13.76 6.60 7.87
C PHE A 65 12.89 7.08 9.03
N LEU A 66 11.82 7.79 8.67
CA LEU A 66 10.83 8.32 9.60
C LEU A 66 9.42 8.14 9.01
N ILE A 67 8.55 7.49 9.77
CA ILE A 67 7.19 7.17 9.35
C ILE A 67 6.22 8.27 9.82
N LEU A 68 5.51 8.89 8.87
CA LEU A 68 4.41 9.82 9.11
C LEU A 68 3.15 9.10 9.62
N PRO A 69 2.16 9.81 10.19
CA PRO A 69 0.87 9.22 10.51
C PRO A 69 0.20 8.60 9.27
N SER A 70 -0.39 7.41 9.45
CA SER A 70 -1.10 6.69 8.39
C SER A 70 -2.26 7.51 7.83
N GLN A 71 -2.45 7.43 6.52
CA GLN A 71 -3.64 7.93 5.83
C GLN A 71 -4.62 6.76 5.70
N GLU A 72 -5.54 6.65 6.65
CA GLU A 72 -6.41 5.48 6.84
C GLU A 72 -7.52 5.39 5.78
N VAL A 73 -8.07 6.52 5.35
CA VAL A 73 -9.10 6.59 4.31
C VAL A 73 -8.44 7.02 2.99
N GLY A 74 -8.55 6.18 1.98
CA GLY A 74 -7.96 6.37 0.66
C GLY A 74 -9.00 6.71 -0.41
N TYR A 75 -8.66 6.36 -1.66
CA TYR A 75 -9.56 6.40 -2.81
C TYR A 75 -10.08 5.00 -3.09
N SER A 76 -11.33 4.76 -2.73
CA SER A 76 -12.00 3.45 -2.81
C SER A 76 -13.35 3.57 -3.54
N ALA A 77 -13.40 4.41 -4.58
CA ALA A 77 -14.64 4.72 -5.31
C ALA A 77 -15.26 3.46 -5.95
N GLU A 78 -14.42 2.52 -6.37
CA GLU A 78 -14.79 1.23 -6.92
C GLU A 78 -15.53 0.32 -5.90
N HIS A 79 -15.46 0.63 -4.60
CA HIS A 79 -16.13 -0.10 -3.51
C HIS A 79 -17.39 0.60 -2.97
N GLU A 80 -17.82 1.74 -3.53
CA GLU A 80 -18.94 2.57 -3.01
C GLU A 80 -20.31 1.87 -3.03
N ALA A 81 -20.49 0.83 -3.85
CA ALA A 81 -21.73 0.06 -3.88
C ALA A 81 -21.95 -0.82 -2.63
N PHE A 82 -20.92 -0.98 -1.80
CA PHE A 82 -20.95 -1.83 -0.61
C PHE A 82 -20.97 -0.98 0.66
N PRO A 83 -21.81 -1.34 1.66
CA PRO A 83 -21.91 -0.58 2.89
C PRO A 83 -20.62 -0.67 3.70
N GLY A 84 -20.20 0.46 4.28
CA GLY A 84 -19.05 0.54 5.19
C GLY A 84 -17.80 1.15 4.58
N SER A 85 -17.63 1.08 3.26
CA SER A 85 -16.50 1.71 2.56
C SER A 85 -16.53 3.23 2.73
N LEU A 86 -15.37 3.82 2.99
CA LEU A 86 -15.16 5.26 3.06
C LEU A 86 -14.16 5.65 1.97
N SER A 87 -14.49 6.67 1.19
CA SER A 87 -13.67 7.11 0.07
C SER A 87 -13.58 8.63 0.04
N HIS A 88 -12.37 9.14 -0.18
CA HIS A 88 -12.17 10.54 -0.51
C HIS A 88 -12.20 10.76 -2.02
N GLY A 89 -12.58 11.98 -2.44
CA GLY A 89 -12.40 12.39 -3.83
C GLY A 89 -10.91 12.54 -4.19
N PRO A 90 -10.53 12.30 -5.46
CA PRO A 90 -9.12 12.24 -5.86
C PRO A 90 -8.37 13.55 -5.63
N ALA A 91 -9.01 14.70 -5.90
CA ALA A 91 -8.41 16.01 -5.70
C ALA A 91 -8.07 16.27 -4.22
N ALA A 92 -8.95 15.85 -3.29
CA ALA A 92 -8.74 16.05 -1.86
C ALA A 92 -7.56 15.22 -1.34
N LEU A 93 -7.39 13.99 -1.83
CA LEU A 93 -6.25 13.14 -1.44
C LEU A 93 -4.92 13.69 -1.96
N ILE A 94 -4.86 14.06 -3.24
CA ILE A 94 -3.65 14.65 -3.82
C ILE A 94 -3.25 15.91 -3.04
N GLU A 95 -4.21 16.79 -2.75
CA GLU A 95 -3.97 18.00 -1.94
C GLU A 95 -3.49 17.65 -0.54
N SER A 96 -4.17 16.74 0.16
CA SER A 96 -3.83 16.33 1.52
C SER A 96 -2.44 15.71 1.62
N TRP A 97 -2.13 14.72 0.77
CA TRP A 97 -0.85 14.02 0.77
C TRP A 97 0.30 14.96 0.39
N THR A 98 0.11 15.80 -0.63
CA THR A 98 1.10 16.81 -1.04
C THR A 98 1.33 17.83 0.07
N SER A 99 0.27 18.27 0.76
CA SER A 99 0.36 19.22 1.88
C SER A 99 1.15 18.65 3.06
N ILE A 100 0.84 17.41 3.48
CA ILE A 100 1.57 16.73 4.57
C ILE A 100 3.05 16.59 4.23
N VAL A 101 3.37 16.11 3.02
CA VAL A 101 4.76 15.99 2.56
C VAL A 101 5.43 17.36 2.45
N GLY A 102 4.73 18.38 1.97
CA GLY A 102 5.22 19.75 1.88
C GLY A 102 5.66 20.32 3.22
N GLN A 103 4.96 20.00 4.31
CA GLN A 103 5.39 20.39 5.67
C GLN A 103 6.71 19.73 6.07
N ALA A 104 6.89 18.45 5.74
CA ALA A 104 8.19 17.78 5.95
C ALA A 104 9.27 18.38 5.03
N ALA A 105 8.97 18.69 3.78
CA ALA A 105 9.92 19.32 2.86
C ALA A 105 10.36 20.71 3.35
N ALA A 106 9.44 21.51 3.89
CA ALA A 106 9.72 22.80 4.51
C ALA A 106 10.64 22.70 5.75
N LEU A 107 10.63 21.55 6.43
CA LEU A 107 11.54 21.26 7.52
C LEU A 107 12.94 20.80 7.07
N GLY A 108 13.15 20.63 5.75
CA GLY A 108 14.44 20.27 5.15
C GLY A 108 14.55 18.83 4.66
N PHE A 109 13.49 18.02 4.75
CA PHE A 109 13.51 16.66 4.19
C PHE A 109 13.47 16.70 2.66
N ARG A 110 14.17 15.77 2.00
CA ARG A 110 14.27 15.73 0.52
C ARG A 110 14.03 14.34 -0.08
N ARG A 111 13.66 13.35 0.74
CA ARG A 111 13.41 11.97 0.35
C ARG A 111 12.05 11.55 0.88
N PHE A 112 11.15 11.21 -0.03
CA PHE A 112 9.79 10.83 0.31
C PHE A 112 9.44 9.49 -0.33
N LEU A 113 8.83 8.61 0.46
CA LEU A 113 8.28 7.34 0.02
C LEU A 113 6.79 7.30 0.37
N LEU A 114 5.93 7.33 -0.63
CA LEU A 114 4.51 7.06 -0.47
C LEU A 114 4.37 5.53 -0.52
N PHE A 115 4.03 4.93 0.62
CA PHE A 115 3.99 3.48 0.80
C PHE A 115 2.55 2.99 0.95
N ASN A 116 2.08 2.29 -0.08
CA ASN A 116 0.67 2.00 -0.28
C ASN A 116 0.32 0.52 -0.10
N SER A 117 -0.86 0.28 0.47
CA SER A 117 -1.47 -1.06 0.55
C SER A 117 -2.71 -1.26 -0.29
N HIS A 118 -3.35 -0.20 -0.79
CA HIS A 118 -4.63 -0.27 -1.49
C HIS A 118 -4.52 -0.05 -3.01
N GLY A 119 -5.17 -0.91 -3.81
CA GLY A 119 -5.27 -0.78 -5.26
C GLY A 119 -5.60 0.62 -5.77
N GLY A 120 -6.74 1.18 -5.32
CA GLY A 120 -7.32 2.43 -5.83
C GLY A 120 -6.44 3.67 -5.63
N ASN A 121 -5.57 3.68 -4.62
CA ASN A 121 -4.63 4.78 -4.38
C ASN A 121 -3.52 4.88 -5.44
N SER A 122 -3.25 3.82 -6.21
CA SER A 122 -2.05 3.68 -7.06
C SER A 122 -1.80 4.86 -7.99
N ASP A 123 -2.83 5.31 -8.71
CA ASP A 123 -2.66 6.37 -9.72
C ASP A 123 -2.57 7.75 -9.09
N LEU A 124 -3.36 8.00 -8.05
CA LEU A 124 -3.28 9.25 -7.28
C LEU A 124 -1.92 9.40 -6.59
N MET A 125 -1.38 8.30 -6.07
CA MET A 125 -0.06 8.28 -5.45
C MET A 125 1.04 8.66 -6.45
N ARG A 126 0.97 8.17 -7.70
CA ARG A 126 1.94 8.53 -8.76
C ARG A 126 1.84 10.00 -9.17
N VAL A 127 0.62 10.53 -9.27
CA VAL A 127 0.40 11.98 -9.51
C VAL A 127 0.99 12.78 -8.35
N THR A 128 0.70 12.39 -7.12
CA THR A 128 1.21 13.06 -5.90
C THR A 128 2.73 13.04 -5.84
N ALA A 129 3.39 11.92 -6.16
CA ALA A 129 4.84 11.87 -6.24
C ALA A 129 5.42 12.86 -7.27
N ARG A 130 4.73 13.06 -8.41
CA ARG A 130 5.11 14.09 -9.38
C ARG A 130 4.95 15.49 -8.80
N GLU A 131 3.82 15.78 -8.17
CA GLU A 131 3.56 17.09 -7.54
C GLU A 131 4.61 17.40 -6.47
N ILE A 132 4.97 16.43 -5.63
CA ILE A 132 6.04 16.61 -4.63
C ILE A 132 7.37 16.98 -5.29
N ARG A 133 7.74 16.30 -6.38
CA ARG A 133 8.97 16.63 -7.11
C ARG A 133 8.92 18.06 -7.69
N VAL A 134 7.79 18.43 -8.30
CA VAL A 134 7.60 19.74 -8.95
C VAL A 134 7.64 20.88 -7.93
N HIS A 135 6.98 20.72 -6.78
CA HIS A 135 6.82 21.82 -5.82
C HIS A 135 7.94 21.92 -4.79
N PHE A 136 8.67 20.83 -4.54
CA PHE A 136 9.60 20.76 -3.40
C PHE A 136 11.03 20.33 -3.75
N GLU A 137 11.37 20.16 -5.02
CA GLU A 137 12.73 19.77 -5.48
C GLU A 137 13.25 18.54 -4.72
N ALA A 138 12.36 17.57 -4.51
CA ALA A 138 12.63 16.40 -3.68
C ALA A 138 12.48 15.10 -4.48
N LEU A 139 13.21 14.07 -4.05
CA LEU A 139 12.95 12.71 -4.51
C LEU A 139 11.64 12.22 -3.87
N ALA A 140 10.69 11.80 -4.71
CA ALA A 140 9.43 11.22 -4.28
C ALA A 140 9.18 9.91 -5.02
N VAL A 141 9.01 8.83 -4.26
CA VAL A 141 8.80 7.48 -4.77
C VAL A 141 7.41 7.00 -4.36
N ALA A 142 6.71 6.38 -5.30
CA ALA A 142 5.39 5.80 -5.10
C ALA A 142 5.52 4.27 -5.19
N ALA A 143 5.28 3.56 -4.09
CA ALA A 143 5.45 2.12 -4.02
C ALA A 143 4.22 1.45 -3.39
N SER A 144 3.82 0.30 -3.91
CA SER A 144 2.77 -0.52 -3.33
C SER A 144 3.34 -1.89 -3.01
N TRP A 145 3.13 -2.38 -1.78
CA TRP A 145 3.81 -3.58 -1.29
C TRP A 145 3.58 -4.80 -2.21
N TYR A 146 2.36 -4.98 -2.71
CA TYR A 146 1.97 -6.09 -3.58
C TYR A 146 2.62 -6.04 -4.97
N ARG A 147 3.22 -4.91 -5.36
CA ARG A 147 4.02 -4.79 -6.60
C ARG A 147 5.51 -5.04 -6.38
N MET A 148 5.94 -5.11 -5.12
CA MET A 148 7.32 -5.39 -4.74
C MET A 148 7.53 -6.87 -4.41
N VAL A 149 6.47 -7.62 -4.11
CA VAL A 149 6.55 -9.03 -3.73
C VAL A 149 6.30 -9.93 -4.94
N ASP A 150 7.14 -10.94 -5.12
CA ASP A 150 6.85 -12.04 -6.05
C ASP A 150 5.88 -13.02 -5.38
N LEU A 151 4.65 -13.07 -5.88
CA LEU A 151 3.59 -13.91 -5.34
C LEU A 151 3.49 -15.28 -6.03
N ALA A 152 4.35 -15.58 -7.01
CA ALA A 152 4.29 -16.81 -7.80
C ALA A 152 4.40 -18.11 -6.98
N GLY A 153 4.98 -18.04 -5.78
CA GLY A 153 5.08 -19.18 -4.86
C GLY A 153 3.81 -19.48 -4.06
N PHE A 154 2.82 -18.59 -4.05
CA PHE A 154 1.67 -18.65 -3.14
C PHE A 154 0.34 -18.92 -3.85
N ALA A 155 0.26 -18.64 -5.14
CA ALA A 155 -0.97 -18.68 -5.91
C ALA A 155 -0.70 -19.19 -7.33
N ASP A 156 -1.72 -19.77 -7.96
CA ASP A 156 -1.62 -20.15 -9.36
C ASP A 156 -1.72 -18.92 -10.28
N ALA A 157 -1.43 -19.11 -11.57
CA ALA A 157 -1.44 -18.02 -12.53
C ALA A 157 -2.81 -17.31 -12.66
N ALA A 158 -3.91 -18.04 -12.46
CA ALA A 158 -5.24 -17.45 -12.58
C ALA A 158 -5.56 -16.57 -11.36
N GLU A 159 -5.23 -17.02 -10.16
CA GLU A 159 -5.35 -16.24 -8.93
C GLU A 159 -4.45 -15.00 -8.98
N LEU A 160 -3.20 -15.13 -9.45
CA LEU A 160 -2.30 -13.98 -9.57
C LEU A 160 -2.78 -12.93 -10.59
N GLU A 161 -3.45 -13.36 -11.66
CA GLU A 161 -3.92 -12.46 -12.71
C GLU A 161 -5.28 -11.81 -12.39
N HIS A 162 -6.14 -12.51 -11.65
CA HIS A 162 -7.55 -12.15 -11.49
C HIS A 162 -8.04 -12.06 -10.04
N GLY A 163 -7.33 -12.66 -9.07
CA GLY A 163 -7.59 -12.57 -7.64
C GLY A 163 -6.95 -11.32 -7.05
N ILE A 164 -7.67 -10.21 -7.10
CA ILE A 164 -7.12 -8.87 -6.84
C ILE A 164 -7.63 -8.22 -5.55
N HIS A 165 -8.62 -8.81 -4.86
CA HIS A 165 -9.32 -8.14 -3.75
C HIS A 165 -9.98 -9.11 -2.77
N GLY A 166 -9.64 -9.07 -1.49
CA GLY A 166 -10.16 -9.99 -0.46
C GLY A 166 -9.90 -11.48 -0.75
N GLY A 167 -9.01 -11.79 -1.69
CA GLY A 167 -8.68 -13.14 -2.16
C GLY A 167 -7.64 -13.84 -1.29
N LEU A 168 -6.90 -14.78 -1.90
CA LEU A 168 -5.91 -15.62 -1.20
C LEU A 168 -4.90 -14.79 -0.41
N VAL A 169 -4.32 -13.79 -1.06
CA VAL A 169 -3.15 -13.04 -0.56
C VAL A 169 -3.50 -12.20 0.67
N GLU A 170 -4.53 -11.37 0.59
CA GLU A 170 -4.95 -10.50 1.70
C GLU A 170 -5.53 -11.29 2.86
N THR A 171 -6.31 -12.32 2.57
CA THR A 171 -6.83 -13.21 3.60
C THR A 171 -5.69 -13.93 4.33
N SER A 172 -4.66 -14.37 3.62
CA SER A 172 -3.47 -15.00 4.23
C SER A 172 -2.73 -14.04 5.15
N LEU A 173 -2.48 -12.81 4.69
CA LEU A 173 -1.87 -11.76 5.53
C LEU A 173 -2.71 -11.46 6.77
N MET A 174 -4.03 -11.37 6.64
CA MET A 174 -4.93 -11.11 7.77
C MET A 174 -4.97 -12.28 8.75
N LEU A 175 -4.92 -13.53 8.28
CA LEU A 175 -4.78 -14.70 9.16
C LEU A 175 -3.48 -14.68 9.97
N HIS A 176 -2.40 -14.12 9.43
CA HIS A 176 -1.15 -13.95 10.16
C HIS A 176 -1.20 -12.75 11.13
N LEU A 177 -1.73 -11.61 10.68
CA LEU A 177 -1.69 -10.34 11.43
C LEU A 177 -2.77 -10.22 12.51
N ASP A 178 -3.99 -10.68 12.23
CA ASP A 178 -5.12 -10.65 13.15
C ASP A 178 -6.17 -11.72 12.78
N SER A 179 -5.85 -12.98 13.08
CA SER A 179 -6.72 -14.12 12.77
C SER A 179 -8.11 -14.04 13.40
N ASP A 180 -8.25 -13.40 14.56
CA ASP A 180 -9.54 -13.26 15.26
C ASP A 180 -10.54 -12.38 14.48
N SER A 181 -10.04 -11.55 13.56
CA SER A 181 -10.86 -10.71 12.69
C SER A 181 -11.34 -11.40 11.41
N VAL A 182 -10.83 -12.59 11.11
CA VAL A 182 -11.11 -13.32 9.86
C VAL A 182 -12.16 -14.41 10.11
N ASP A 183 -13.31 -14.30 9.45
CA ASP A 183 -14.35 -15.33 9.48
C ASP A 183 -14.17 -16.33 8.34
N MET A 184 -13.25 -17.28 8.52
CA MET A 184 -12.97 -18.33 7.52
C MET A 184 -14.18 -19.21 7.19
N SER A 185 -15.27 -19.18 7.98
CA SER A 185 -16.51 -19.89 7.62
C SER A 185 -17.26 -19.25 6.44
N LYS A 186 -16.89 -18.00 6.08
CA LYS A 186 -17.41 -17.25 4.94
C LYS A 186 -16.37 -17.04 3.84
N ALA A 187 -15.15 -17.53 4.03
CA ALA A 187 -14.11 -17.48 3.02
C ALA A 187 -14.44 -18.50 1.92
N GLU A 188 -14.58 -18.01 0.69
CA GLU A 188 -14.96 -18.79 -0.48
C GLU A 188 -14.08 -18.41 -1.67
N ALA A 189 -14.25 -19.10 -2.79
CA ALA A 189 -13.71 -18.66 -4.07
C ALA A 189 -14.66 -17.65 -4.71
N PHE A 190 -14.19 -16.43 -4.92
CA PHE A 190 -14.94 -15.33 -5.52
C PHE A 190 -14.46 -15.10 -6.97
N PRO A 191 -15.07 -15.76 -7.98
CA PRO A 191 -14.58 -15.70 -9.35
C PRO A 191 -14.70 -14.29 -9.94
N SER A 192 -13.70 -13.89 -10.73
CA SER A 192 -13.64 -12.59 -11.38
C SER A 192 -14.31 -12.59 -12.76
N PHE A 193 -15.13 -11.58 -13.05
CA PHE A 193 -15.59 -11.31 -14.42
C PHE A 193 -14.43 -11.03 -15.39
N ALA A 194 -13.28 -10.54 -14.89
CA ALA A 194 -12.09 -10.32 -15.71
C ALA A 194 -11.60 -11.62 -16.38
N ALA A 195 -11.68 -12.75 -15.68
CA ALA A 195 -11.33 -14.06 -16.22
C ALA A 195 -12.27 -14.49 -17.36
N GLU A 196 -13.55 -14.12 -17.29
CA GLU A 196 -14.51 -14.33 -18.37
C GLU A 196 -14.26 -13.41 -19.58
N MET A 197 -13.79 -12.19 -19.33
CA MET A 197 -13.41 -11.26 -20.39
C MET A 197 -12.18 -11.74 -21.16
N ALA A 198 -11.17 -12.26 -20.47
CA ALA A 198 -9.94 -12.77 -21.09
C ALA A 198 -10.20 -13.87 -22.14
N LYS A 199 -11.30 -14.63 -22.01
CA LYS A 199 -11.72 -15.63 -23.00
C LYS A 199 -12.23 -15.04 -24.32
N ARG A 200 -12.70 -13.79 -24.29
CA ARG A 200 -13.39 -13.13 -25.42
C ARG A 200 -12.67 -11.89 -25.93
N HIS A 201 -11.74 -11.35 -25.14
CA HIS A 201 -11.04 -10.10 -25.41
C HIS A 201 -9.53 -10.28 -25.21
N LYS A 202 -8.76 -9.85 -26.20
CA LYS A 202 -7.30 -9.92 -26.16
C LYS A 202 -6.65 -8.78 -25.36
N HIS A 203 -7.31 -7.62 -25.31
CA HIS A 203 -6.71 -6.37 -24.81
C HIS A 203 -7.54 -5.67 -23.75
N LEU A 204 -8.88 -5.78 -23.81
CA LEU A 204 -9.76 -5.17 -22.82
C LEU A 204 -9.82 -6.07 -21.58
N SER A 205 -9.44 -5.54 -20.42
CA SER A 205 -9.45 -6.24 -19.14
C SER A 205 -9.84 -5.30 -18.00
N ALA A 206 -10.15 -5.85 -16.82
CA ALA A 206 -10.22 -5.11 -15.56
C ALA A 206 -8.88 -5.09 -14.80
N THR A 207 -7.96 -5.99 -15.17
CA THR A 207 -6.62 -6.12 -14.57
C THR A 207 -5.53 -5.89 -15.62
N GLY A 208 -4.26 -5.76 -15.18
CA GLY A 208 -3.12 -5.51 -16.08
C GLY A 208 -2.99 -4.05 -16.53
N ASN A 209 -2.43 -3.80 -17.73
CA ASN A 209 -2.04 -2.44 -18.15
C ASN A 209 -3.14 -1.67 -18.89
N ILE A 210 -4.17 -2.34 -19.42
CA ILE A 210 -5.23 -1.73 -20.21
C ILE A 210 -6.55 -2.05 -19.53
N GLN A 211 -6.97 -1.15 -18.64
CA GLN A 211 -8.12 -1.33 -17.77
C GLN A 211 -9.25 -0.36 -18.13
N PHE A 212 -10.49 -0.81 -17.97
CA PHE A 212 -11.65 0.09 -17.92
C PHE A 212 -11.97 0.45 -16.46
N GLY A 213 -12.72 1.53 -16.24
CA GLY A 213 -13.17 1.93 -14.89
C GLY A 213 -14.30 1.03 -14.38
N TRP A 214 -13.95 -0.12 -13.83
CA TRP A 214 -14.87 -1.06 -13.19
C TRP A 214 -15.20 -0.63 -11.76
N MET A 215 -16.34 -1.12 -11.26
CA MET A 215 -16.65 -1.15 -9.82
C MET A 215 -16.62 -2.60 -9.31
N ALA A 216 -16.40 -2.82 -8.01
CA ALA A 216 -16.15 -4.14 -7.46
C ALA A 216 -17.27 -5.15 -7.78
N GLN A 217 -18.54 -4.70 -7.77
CA GLN A 217 -19.69 -5.52 -8.15
C GLN A 217 -19.73 -5.91 -9.64
N ASP A 218 -19.02 -5.21 -10.51
CA ASP A 218 -18.86 -5.60 -11.92
C ASP A 218 -17.94 -6.83 -12.04
N LEU A 219 -17.00 -6.99 -11.12
CA LEU A 219 -16.05 -8.11 -11.09
C LEU A 219 -16.63 -9.31 -10.34
N ASN A 220 -17.24 -9.06 -9.18
CA ASN A 220 -17.94 -10.07 -8.40
C ASN A 220 -19.02 -9.42 -7.51
N ALA A 221 -20.24 -9.98 -7.52
CA ALA A 221 -21.36 -9.43 -6.75
C ALA A 221 -21.14 -9.44 -5.21
N GLY A 222 -20.25 -10.30 -4.71
CA GLY A 222 -19.87 -10.37 -3.30
C GLY A 222 -18.78 -9.37 -2.89
N GLY A 223 -18.22 -8.61 -3.84
CA GLY A 223 -17.22 -7.58 -3.60
C GLY A 223 -15.77 -8.09 -3.51
N ALA A 224 -15.54 -9.27 -2.95
CA ALA A 224 -14.25 -9.95 -3.04
C ALA A 224 -14.05 -10.60 -4.43
N VAL A 225 -12.79 -10.75 -4.83
CA VAL A 225 -12.31 -11.30 -6.10
C VAL A 225 -11.02 -12.09 -5.84
N GLY A 226 -11.09 -13.42 -5.93
CA GLY A 226 -9.99 -14.35 -5.66
C GLY A 226 -10.41 -15.52 -4.78
N ASP A 227 -9.49 -16.45 -4.51
CA ASP A 227 -9.76 -17.66 -3.70
C ASP A 227 -9.35 -17.48 -2.23
N ALA A 228 -10.25 -16.88 -1.45
CA ALA A 228 -10.03 -16.69 -0.01
C ALA A 228 -10.03 -18.01 0.78
N ALA A 229 -10.68 -19.06 0.27
CA ALA A 229 -10.74 -20.36 0.95
C ALA A 229 -9.39 -21.08 0.96
N ALA A 230 -8.49 -20.74 0.04
CA ALA A 230 -7.14 -21.28 -0.06
C ALA A 230 -6.12 -20.57 0.86
N ALA A 231 -6.53 -19.51 1.57
CA ALA A 231 -5.63 -18.70 2.38
C ALA A 231 -5.11 -19.43 3.64
N THR A 232 -3.86 -19.14 4.02
CA THR A 232 -3.23 -19.69 5.22
C THR A 232 -2.41 -18.63 5.97
N ALA A 233 -2.29 -18.78 7.29
CA ALA A 233 -1.46 -17.88 8.10
C ALA A 233 0.03 -18.02 7.75
N GLU A 234 0.47 -19.22 7.37
CA GLU A 234 1.85 -19.48 6.94
C GLU A 234 2.20 -18.73 5.65
N ALA A 235 1.28 -18.67 4.69
CA ALA A 235 1.47 -17.86 3.49
C ALA A 235 1.54 -16.36 3.86
N GLY A 236 0.69 -15.91 4.78
CA GLY A 236 0.71 -14.53 5.29
C GLY A 236 2.05 -14.13 5.90
N ASP A 237 2.62 -14.97 6.75
CA ASP A 237 3.94 -14.76 7.38
C ASP A 237 5.04 -14.59 6.32
N GLN A 238 5.08 -15.50 5.35
CA GLN A 238 6.08 -15.48 4.27
C GLN A 238 5.92 -14.26 3.34
N ILE A 239 4.69 -13.87 3.01
CA ILE A 239 4.41 -12.69 2.20
C ILE A 239 4.81 -11.41 2.96
N LEU A 240 4.51 -11.33 4.26
CA LEU A 240 4.93 -10.22 5.12
C LEU A 240 6.46 -10.11 5.15
N ASP A 241 7.15 -11.22 5.32
CA ASP A 241 8.63 -11.27 5.33
C ASP A 241 9.23 -10.72 4.03
N LEU A 242 8.69 -11.13 2.88
CA LEU A 242 9.11 -10.63 1.57
C LEU A 242 8.81 -9.13 1.43
N ALA A 243 7.61 -8.69 1.82
CA ALA A 243 7.22 -7.27 1.74
C ALA A 243 8.16 -6.38 2.57
N VAL A 244 8.50 -6.81 3.79
CA VAL A 244 9.38 -6.07 4.69
C VAL A 244 10.82 -6.05 4.17
N GLY A 245 11.33 -7.19 3.69
CA GLY A 245 12.67 -7.28 3.09
C GLY A 245 12.83 -6.31 1.91
N ASN A 246 11.88 -6.35 0.98
CA ASN A 246 11.91 -5.49 -0.21
C ASN A 246 11.72 -4.00 0.15
N LEU A 247 10.94 -3.69 1.19
CA LEU A 247 10.79 -2.32 1.68
C LEU A 247 12.07 -1.79 2.34
N ILE A 248 12.81 -2.63 3.08
CA ILE A 248 14.13 -2.27 3.64
C ILE A 248 15.10 -1.92 2.52
N GLU A 249 15.16 -2.77 1.48
CA GLU A 249 16.02 -2.54 0.31
C GLU A 249 15.64 -1.24 -0.41
N LEU A 250 14.35 -1.03 -0.69
CA LEU A 250 13.87 0.19 -1.35
C LEU A 250 14.21 1.45 -0.54
N ILE A 251 14.02 1.44 0.78
CA ILE A 251 14.39 2.59 1.62
C ILE A 251 15.90 2.86 1.54
N GLY A 252 16.72 1.81 1.47
CA GLY A 252 18.17 1.94 1.26
C GLY A 252 18.49 2.61 -0.08
N GLU A 253 17.88 2.15 -1.17
CA GLU A 253 18.05 2.76 -2.49
C GLU A 253 17.62 4.23 -2.52
N VAL A 254 16.51 4.57 -1.88
CA VAL A 254 16.02 5.95 -1.78
C VAL A 254 16.94 6.82 -0.93
N ALA A 255 17.52 6.27 0.15
CA ALA A 255 18.48 6.97 0.99
C ALA A 255 19.79 7.27 0.21
N ASP A 256 20.28 6.29 -0.55
CA ASP A 256 21.54 6.35 -1.29
C ASP A 256 21.44 7.11 -2.63
N PHE A 257 20.23 7.43 -3.09
CA PHE A 257 20.02 8.15 -4.35
C PHE A 257 20.71 9.52 -4.35
N ASP A 258 21.55 9.78 -5.36
CA ASP A 258 22.21 11.07 -5.56
C ASP A 258 21.20 12.12 -6.03
N LEU A 259 20.81 13.03 -5.14
CA LEU A 259 19.88 14.11 -5.48
C LEU A 259 20.40 15.04 -6.56
N THR A 260 21.71 15.15 -6.76
CA THR A 260 22.25 16.02 -7.81
C THR A 260 21.96 15.50 -9.21
N ALA A 261 21.55 14.23 -9.34
CA ALA A 261 21.02 13.68 -10.59
C ALA A 261 19.62 14.21 -10.92
N LEU A 262 18.91 14.78 -9.95
CA LEU A 262 17.68 15.52 -10.19
C LEU A 262 18.10 16.92 -10.67
N THR A 263 17.88 17.21 -11.95
CA THR A 263 18.13 18.56 -12.47
C THR A 263 17.12 19.52 -11.86
N ASP A 264 17.62 20.48 -11.11
CA ASP A 264 16.92 21.70 -10.76
C ASP A 264 17.57 22.78 -11.65
N ASP A 265 16.79 23.40 -12.54
CA ASP A 265 17.30 24.42 -13.47
C ASP A 265 17.94 25.61 -12.74
#